data_AF-A0A3M6UR92-F1
#
_entry.id   AF-A0A3M6UR92-F1
#
_cell.length_a   1.000
_cell.length_b   1.000
_cell.length_c   1.000
_cell.angle_alpha   90.00
_cell.angle_beta   90.00
_cell.angle_gamma   90.00
#
_symmetry.space_group_name_H-M   'P 1'
#
loop_
_entity.id
_entity.type
_entity.pdbx_description
1 polymer ?
#
loop_
_entity_poly.entity_id
_entity_poly.type
_entity_poly.pdbx_seq_one_letter_code
_entity_poly.pdbx_strand_id
1 'polypeptide(L)'
;MKILSAFVGFLSILANGCFVEGFFTKPIKCAARKVVTPIDAPRHQYYPFFVSVYRCSGGCSTNSPNTYHCSATTWNNVTGTVFDLQTSTQKVLTVLNHTSCECTCVAKAKDCSENELYNEDTCSCQCKYQDEPQVGCPARFSWSQFQCKCVCARPVEFCPVNMEWSYTACGCVCTRSVVEFCKLEKKVLNASTCECEEPKTIVKNLNPGVPGKRTVETTNWKQFVLFMVGEFVVLILLFDLVIYCKYGGGIICKACRCPRKDTSNNGQAVVNRGTSTGLNASKDNSPTIGNKFL
;
A
#
# COMPACT_ATOMS: atom_id res chain seq x y z
N MET A 1 -1.41 61.21 25.76
CA MET A 1 -1.56 61.18 24.28
C MET A 1 -0.58 60.16 23.72
N LYS A 2 -0.90 58.84 23.72
CA LYS A 2 -0.08 57.77 23.10
C LYS A 2 -0.70 56.35 23.14
N ILE A 3 -2.03 56.23 23.32
CA ILE A 3 -2.71 54.91 23.40
C ILE A 3 -3.77 54.74 22.28
N LEU A 4 -4.07 55.79 21.52
CA LEU A 4 -5.16 55.74 20.52
C LEU A 4 -4.73 55.38 19.08
N SER A 5 -3.44 55.33 18.75
CA SER A 5 -3.00 55.09 17.35
C SER A 5 -2.63 53.64 17.03
N ALA A 6 -2.57 52.74 18.01
CA ALA A 6 -2.23 51.34 17.77
C ALA A 6 -3.45 50.46 17.47
N PHE A 7 -4.66 50.89 17.89
CA PHE A 7 -5.90 50.15 17.63
C PHE A 7 -6.41 50.30 16.19
N VAL A 8 -6.02 51.36 15.47
CA VAL A 8 -6.46 51.59 14.09
C VAL A 8 -5.68 50.72 13.09
N GLY A 9 -4.43 50.36 13.38
CA GLY A 9 -3.63 49.50 12.50
C GLY A 9 -3.98 48.01 12.59
N PHE A 10 -4.50 47.55 13.74
CA PHE A 10 -4.87 46.14 13.93
C PHE A 10 -6.26 45.81 13.36
N LEU A 11 -7.12 46.82 13.20
CA LEU A 11 -8.42 46.68 12.52
C LEU A 11 -8.32 46.66 10.99
N SER A 12 -7.18 47.03 10.40
CA SER A 12 -6.99 47.00 8.93
C SER A 12 -6.59 45.63 8.39
N ILE A 13 -6.09 44.72 9.23
CA ILE A 13 -5.69 43.36 8.80
C ILE A 13 -6.91 42.42 8.73
N LEU A 14 -7.99 42.72 9.44
CA LEU A 14 -9.24 41.95 9.37
C LEU A 14 -10.09 42.26 8.12
N ALA A 15 -9.72 43.29 7.33
CA ALA A 15 -10.49 43.70 6.15
C ALA A 15 -10.02 43.06 4.82
N ASN A 16 -8.87 42.38 4.81
CA ASN A 16 -8.32 41.75 3.59
C ASN A 16 -8.15 40.22 3.72
N GLY A 17 -8.81 39.62 4.70
CA GLY A 17 -9.12 38.19 4.65
C GLY A 17 -10.15 37.96 3.55
N CYS A 18 -9.72 38.05 2.29
CA CYS A 18 -10.44 37.49 1.17
C CYS A 18 -10.47 36.00 1.45
N PHE A 19 -11.51 35.57 2.18
CA PHE A 19 -11.83 34.19 2.43
C PHE A 19 -11.92 33.59 1.03
N VAL A 20 -10.91 32.82 0.65
CA VAL A 20 -10.96 32.05 -0.58
C VAL A 20 -12.18 31.16 -0.35
N GLU A 21 -13.32 31.49 -0.98
CA GLU A 21 -14.47 30.61 -1.02
C GLU A 21 -13.95 29.33 -1.69
N GLY A 22 -13.52 28.42 -0.83
CA GLY A 22 -12.70 27.31 -1.22
C GLY A 22 -13.47 26.48 -2.22
N PHE A 23 -12.76 26.01 -3.23
CA PHE A 23 -13.18 25.00 -4.20
C PHE A 23 -13.89 23.77 -3.57
N PHE A 24 -13.73 23.58 -2.25
CA PHE A 24 -14.32 22.52 -1.43
C PHE A 24 -15.75 22.77 -0.92
N THR A 25 -16.37 23.91 -1.20
CA THR A 25 -17.65 24.31 -0.56
C THR A 25 -18.89 23.60 -1.12
N LYS A 26 -18.80 22.90 -2.27
CA LYS A 26 -19.94 22.21 -2.87
C LYS A 26 -19.58 20.78 -3.31
N PRO A 27 -20.24 19.73 -2.76
CA PRO A 27 -19.99 18.36 -3.18
C PRO A 27 -20.44 18.17 -4.63
N ILE A 28 -19.59 17.55 -5.44
CA ILE A 28 -19.88 17.21 -6.83
C ILE A 28 -20.88 16.05 -6.82
N LYS A 29 -22.13 16.31 -7.19
CA LYS A 29 -23.17 15.27 -7.28
C LYS A 29 -22.89 14.27 -8.40
N CYS A 30 -23.34 13.03 -8.20
CA CYS A 30 -23.36 11.99 -9.23
C CYS A 30 -24.15 12.45 -10.46
N ALA A 31 -23.47 12.53 -11.61
CA ALA A 31 -24.06 12.92 -12.89
C ALA A 31 -23.20 12.40 -14.06
N ALA A 32 -23.81 12.36 -15.25
CA ALA A 32 -23.07 12.12 -16.48
C ALA A 32 -22.24 13.37 -16.81
N ARG A 33 -20.92 13.21 -16.90
CA ARG A 33 -19.99 14.31 -17.18
C ARG A 33 -19.10 13.94 -18.35
N LYS A 34 -18.77 14.95 -19.14
CA LYS A 34 -17.87 14.80 -20.29
C LYS A 34 -16.46 14.53 -19.77
N VAL A 35 -15.89 13.40 -20.16
CA VAL A 35 -14.53 12.98 -19.81
C VAL A 35 -13.78 12.59 -21.07
N VAL A 36 -12.45 12.64 -20.99
CA VAL A 36 -11.57 12.19 -22.07
C VAL A 36 -11.16 10.76 -21.76
N THR A 37 -11.45 9.83 -22.67
CA THR A 37 -11.11 8.40 -22.51
C THR A 37 -10.28 7.92 -23.68
N PRO A 38 -9.29 7.05 -23.47
CA PRO A 38 -8.57 6.43 -24.57
C PRO A 38 -9.51 5.53 -25.37
N ILE A 39 -9.33 5.47 -26.69
CA ILE A 39 -10.13 4.61 -27.57
C ILE A 39 -9.79 3.14 -27.33
N ASP A 40 -8.51 2.80 -27.31
CA ASP A 40 -8.04 1.41 -27.30
C ASP A 40 -6.78 1.19 -26.44
N ALA A 41 -6.75 1.81 -25.25
CA ALA A 41 -5.70 1.53 -24.27
C ALA A 41 -5.66 0.02 -23.91
N PRO A 42 -4.48 -0.59 -23.78
CA PRO A 42 -3.15 0.03 -23.86
C PRO A 42 -2.52 0.04 -25.27
N ARG A 43 -3.22 -0.40 -26.32
CA ARG A 43 -2.64 -0.63 -27.66
C ARG A 43 -2.45 0.63 -28.50
N HIS A 44 -3.33 1.63 -28.36
CA HIS A 44 -3.22 2.94 -29.02
C HIS A 44 -3.00 2.85 -30.56
N GLN A 45 -3.72 1.94 -31.22
CA GLN A 45 -3.66 1.65 -32.65
C GLN A 45 -4.53 2.60 -33.50
N TYR A 46 -5.44 3.36 -32.86
CA TYR A 46 -6.36 4.26 -33.57
C TYR A 46 -6.03 5.73 -33.34
N TYR A 47 -6.22 6.54 -34.39
CA TYR A 47 -6.17 8.00 -34.32
C TYR A 47 -7.57 8.62 -34.56
N PRO A 48 -8.02 9.57 -33.72
CA PRO A 48 -7.34 10.12 -32.53
C PRO A 48 -7.24 9.10 -31.39
N PHE A 49 -6.20 9.18 -30.56
CA PHE A 49 -6.01 8.22 -29.45
C PHE A 49 -7.04 8.37 -28.32
N PHE A 50 -7.62 9.56 -28.20
CA PHE A 50 -8.55 9.93 -27.13
C PHE A 50 -9.83 10.53 -27.72
N VAL A 51 -10.95 10.23 -27.08
CA VAL A 51 -12.26 10.77 -27.43
C VAL A 51 -12.95 11.36 -26.20
N SER A 52 -13.87 12.28 -26.46
CA SER A 52 -14.64 12.92 -25.42
C SER A 52 -16.04 12.31 -25.35
N VAL A 53 -16.34 11.61 -24.25
CA VAL A 53 -17.61 10.90 -24.04
C VAL A 53 -18.16 11.20 -22.65
N TYR A 54 -19.46 10.99 -22.43
CA TYR A 54 -20.06 11.12 -21.12
C TYR A 54 -19.86 9.86 -20.30
N ARG A 55 -19.33 10.02 -19.08
CA ARG A 55 -19.22 8.96 -18.08
C ARG A 55 -19.77 9.44 -16.74
N CYS A 56 -20.25 8.50 -15.94
CA CYS A 56 -20.80 8.77 -14.62
C CYS A 56 -19.67 9.09 -13.66
N SER A 57 -19.76 10.23 -12.98
CA SER A 57 -18.77 10.66 -12.00
C SER A 57 -19.39 11.63 -10.99
N GLY A 58 -18.76 11.71 -9.82
CA GLY A 58 -19.25 12.48 -8.68
C GLY A 58 -19.51 11.59 -7.47
N GLY A 59 -19.89 12.24 -6.37
CA GLY A 59 -20.21 11.60 -5.10
C GLY A 59 -21.72 11.45 -4.88
N CYS A 60 -22.04 10.56 -3.95
CA CYS A 60 -23.40 10.23 -3.54
C CYS A 60 -23.73 10.92 -2.22
N SER A 61 -23.99 12.24 -2.29
CA SER A 61 -24.28 13.08 -1.12
C SER A 61 -23.14 13.03 -0.08
N THR A 62 -23.47 12.85 1.20
CA THR A 62 -22.54 12.69 2.32
C THR A 62 -22.08 11.24 2.51
N ASN A 63 -22.55 10.29 1.69
CA ASN A 63 -22.21 8.88 1.86
C ASN A 63 -20.79 8.59 1.39
N SER A 64 -20.17 7.59 2.03
CA SER A 64 -18.81 7.16 1.68
C SER A 64 -18.77 6.52 0.29
N PRO A 65 -17.72 6.78 -0.52
CA PRO A 65 -17.45 6.07 -1.77
C PRO A 65 -17.31 4.55 -1.60
N ASN A 66 -17.05 4.07 -0.37
CA ASN A 66 -16.99 2.64 -0.07
C ASN A 66 -18.38 1.99 0.04
N THR A 67 -19.43 2.79 0.23
CA THR A 67 -20.82 2.31 0.40
C THR A 67 -21.62 2.52 -0.88
N TYR A 68 -21.52 3.71 -1.47
CA TYR A 68 -22.21 4.07 -2.72
C TYR A 68 -21.20 4.54 -3.75
N HIS A 69 -21.42 4.15 -5.00
CA HIS A 69 -20.66 4.67 -6.14
C HIS A 69 -21.61 5.15 -7.24
N CYS A 70 -21.14 6.12 -8.03
CA CYS A 70 -21.91 6.70 -9.11
C CYS A 70 -21.78 5.83 -10.37
N SER A 71 -22.88 5.18 -10.75
CA SER A 71 -22.93 4.20 -11.83
C SER A 71 -23.95 4.58 -12.90
N ALA A 72 -23.75 4.05 -14.11
CA ALA A 72 -24.65 4.30 -15.23
C ALA A 72 -25.92 3.47 -15.12
N THR A 73 -27.07 4.12 -15.21
CA THR A 73 -28.39 3.47 -15.28
C THR A 73 -28.85 3.33 -16.73
N THR A 74 -28.54 4.32 -17.57
CA THR A 74 -28.81 4.25 -19.01
C THR A 74 -27.60 4.71 -19.80
N TRP A 75 -27.45 4.15 -20.99
CA TRP A 75 -26.37 4.46 -21.91
C TRP A 75 -26.83 4.31 -23.35
N ASN A 76 -26.11 4.97 -24.25
CA ASN A 76 -26.22 4.80 -25.68
C ASN A 76 -24.85 4.53 -26.30
N ASN A 77 -24.88 3.88 -27.46
CA ASN A 77 -23.69 3.63 -28.25
C ASN A 77 -23.50 4.77 -29.23
N VAL A 78 -22.34 5.43 -29.18
CA VAL A 78 -21.97 6.49 -30.12
C VAL A 78 -20.94 5.94 -31.07
N THR A 79 -21.23 5.99 -32.36
CA THR A 79 -20.30 5.58 -33.42
C THR A 79 -19.47 6.78 -33.88
N GLY A 80 -18.19 6.54 -34.15
CA GLY A 80 -17.26 7.54 -34.63
C GLY A 80 -16.25 6.91 -35.56
N THR A 81 -15.82 7.67 -36.55
CA THR A 81 -14.87 7.19 -37.55
C THR A 81 -13.44 7.50 -37.10
N VAL A 82 -12.59 6.48 -37.06
CA VAL A 82 -11.20 6.56 -36.65
C VAL A 82 -10.26 6.08 -37.75
N PHE A 83 -9.00 6.46 -37.66
CA PHE A 83 -7.96 5.98 -38.56
C PHE A 83 -7.16 4.86 -37.88
N ASP A 84 -7.11 3.69 -38.50
CA ASP A 84 -6.29 2.57 -38.05
C ASP A 84 -4.84 2.76 -38.51
N LEU A 85 -3.92 2.90 -37.56
CA LEU A 85 -2.51 3.15 -37.84
C LEU A 85 -1.78 1.92 -38.39
N GLN A 86 -2.31 0.71 -38.20
CA GLN A 86 -1.68 -0.51 -38.73
C GLN A 86 -2.05 -0.74 -40.19
N THR A 87 -3.33 -0.62 -40.51
CA THR A 87 -3.83 -0.86 -41.87
C THR A 87 -3.88 0.40 -42.72
N SER A 88 -3.63 1.58 -42.14
CA SER A 88 -3.78 2.89 -42.79
C SER A 88 -5.16 3.08 -43.42
N THR A 89 -6.20 2.50 -42.81
CA THR A 89 -7.58 2.56 -43.29
C THR A 89 -8.50 3.19 -42.26
N GLN A 90 -9.61 3.73 -42.75
CA GLN A 90 -10.63 4.30 -41.90
C GLN A 90 -11.57 3.19 -41.40
N LYS A 91 -11.84 3.18 -40.09
CA LYS A 91 -12.74 2.21 -39.43
C LYS A 91 -13.79 2.96 -38.61
N VAL A 92 -14.97 2.37 -38.48
CA VAL A 92 -16.01 2.87 -37.57
C VAL A 92 -15.87 2.15 -36.25
N LEU A 93 -15.72 2.89 -35.17
CA LEU A 93 -15.71 2.36 -33.81
C LEU A 93 -16.94 2.83 -33.05
N THR A 94 -17.37 1.99 -32.12
CA THR A 94 -18.51 2.26 -31.24
C THR A 94 -17.99 2.43 -29.82
N VAL A 95 -18.33 3.55 -29.18
CA VAL A 95 -17.95 3.85 -27.80
C VAL A 95 -19.21 4.01 -26.95
N LEU A 96 -19.15 3.46 -25.73
CA LEU A 96 -20.23 3.58 -24.75
C LEU A 96 -20.29 5.00 -24.17
N ASN A 97 -21.47 5.60 -24.23
CA ASN A 97 -21.75 6.93 -23.72
C ASN A 97 -22.88 6.87 -22.67
N HIS A 98 -22.61 7.34 -21.46
CA HIS A 98 -23.60 7.28 -20.37
C HIS A 98 -24.58 8.44 -20.49
N THR A 99 -25.88 8.16 -20.39
CA THR A 99 -26.97 9.15 -20.53
C THR A 99 -27.62 9.50 -19.19
N SER A 100 -27.74 8.55 -18.26
CA SER A 100 -28.17 8.81 -16.88
C SER A 100 -27.33 8.02 -15.88
N CYS A 101 -27.20 8.58 -14.68
CA CYS A 101 -26.40 8.04 -13.60
C CYS A 101 -27.18 8.05 -12.29
N GLU A 102 -26.91 7.04 -11.47
CA GLU A 102 -27.51 6.91 -10.14
C GLU A 102 -26.47 6.38 -9.15
N CYS A 103 -26.74 6.62 -7.88
CA CYS A 103 -25.95 6.11 -6.78
C CYS A 103 -26.36 4.67 -6.49
N THR A 104 -25.45 3.74 -6.76
CA THR A 104 -25.69 2.32 -6.52
C THR A 104 -24.81 1.81 -5.39
N CYS A 105 -25.34 0.85 -4.63
CA CYS A 105 -24.60 0.17 -3.60
C CYS A 105 -23.36 -0.52 -4.18
N VAL A 106 -22.23 -0.39 -3.50
CA VAL A 106 -21.00 -1.11 -3.86
C VAL A 106 -21.15 -2.60 -3.53
N ALA A 107 -21.62 -2.90 -2.31
CA ALA A 107 -21.97 -4.25 -1.89
C ALA A 107 -23.32 -4.66 -2.47
N LYS A 108 -23.46 -5.94 -2.80
CA LYS A 108 -24.70 -6.57 -3.26
C LYS A 108 -25.14 -7.65 -2.27
N ALA A 109 -26.41 -8.05 -2.34
CA ALA A 109 -26.94 -9.09 -1.46
C ALA A 109 -26.15 -10.41 -1.51
N LYS A 110 -25.62 -10.77 -2.68
CA LYS A 110 -24.77 -11.94 -2.87
C LYS A 110 -23.37 -11.86 -2.24
N ASP A 111 -22.94 -10.66 -1.87
CA ASP A 111 -21.63 -10.43 -1.25
C ASP A 111 -21.70 -10.62 0.27
N CYS A 112 -22.91 -10.66 0.85
CA CYS A 112 -23.13 -10.98 2.25
C CYS A 112 -22.94 -12.48 2.51
N SER A 113 -22.43 -12.80 3.70
CA SER A 113 -22.29 -14.18 4.15
C SER A 113 -23.63 -14.81 4.53
N GLU A 114 -23.65 -16.14 4.73
CA GLU A 114 -24.86 -16.89 5.09
C GLU A 114 -25.53 -16.38 6.38
N ASN A 115 -24.76 -15.81 7.30
CA ASN A 115 -25.23 -15.30 8.58
C ASN A 115 -25.58 -13.81 8.56
N GLU A 116 -25.49 -13.18 7.40
CA GLU A 116 -25.79 -11.77 7.19
C GLU A 116 -27.05 -11.61 6.34
N LEU A 117 -27.72 -10.49 6.53
CA LEU A 117 -28.81 -10.02 5.69
C LEU A 117 -28.40 -8.69 5.08
N TYR A 118 -28.61 -8.59 3.78
CA TYR A 118 -28.38 -7.36 3.06
C TYR A 118 -29.49 -6.35 3.37
N ASN A 119 -29.10 -5.16 3.79
CA ASN A 119 -30.01 -4.04 4.02
C ASN A 119 -29.85 -3.04 2.86
N GLU A 120 -30.90 -2.90 2.05
CA GLU A 120 -30.89 -2.05 0.85
C GLU A 120 -30.77 -0.56 1.19
N ASP A 121 -31.40 -0.11 2.29
CA ASP A 121 -31.40 1.31 2.69
C ASP A 121 -30.02 1.80 3.11
N THR A 122 -29.21 0.91 3.69
CA THR A 122 -27.85 1.23 4.18
C THR A 122 -26.74 0.69 3.28
N CYS A 123 -27.10 -0.05 2.22
CA CYS A 123 -26.16 -0.78 1.35
C CYS A 123 -25.13 -1.60 2.14
N SER A 124 -25.56 -2.27 3.21
CA SER A 124 -24.65 -2.97 4.13
C SER A 124 -25.17 -4.35 4.51
N CYS A 125 -24.26 -5.27 4.81
CA CYS A 125 -24.57 -6.58 5.36
C CYS A 125 -24.69 -6.46 6.88
N GLN A 126 -25.83 -6.86 7.43
CA GLN A 126 -26.10 -6.82 8.87
C GLN A 126 -26.23 -8.24 9.41
N CYS A 127 -25.72 -8.51 10.62
CA CYS A 127 -25.85 -9.85 11.19
C CYS A 127 -27.33 -10.22 11.40
N LYS A 128 -27.70 -11.44 11.02
CA LYS A 128 -29.02 -12.03 11.33
C LYS A 128 -29.29 -12.11 12.82
N TYR A 129 -28.23 -12.44 13.57
CA TYR A 129 -28.28 -12.66 15.01
C TYR A 129 -27.42 -11.61 15.68
N GLN A 130 -28.01 -10.82 16.56
CA GLN A 130 -27.24 -9.87 17.37
C GLN A 130 -26.45 -10.60 18.44
N ASP A 131 -27.05 -11.56 19.16
CA ASP A 131 -26.37 -12.21 20.28
C ASP A 131 -25.69 -13.52 19.90
N GLU A 132 -26.44 -14.60 19.73
CA GLU A 132 -25.91 -15.89 19.33
C GLU A 132 -26.89 -16.58 18.38
N PRO A 133 -26.42 -17.27 17.33
CA PRO A 133 -27.28 -18.10 16.49
C PRO A 133 -28.00 -19.17 17.29
N GLN A 134 -29.17 -19.61 16.81
CA GLN A 134 -29.97 -20.66 17.45
C GLN A 134 -29.19 -21.96 17.67
N VAL A 135 -28.33 -22.30 16.71
CA VAL A 135 -27.30 -23.32 16.87
C VAL A 135 -26.05 -22.58 17.30
N GLY A 136 -25.76 -22.62 18.61
CA GLY A 136 -24.60 -21.93 19.19
C GLY A 136 -23.27 -22.34 18.55
N CYS A 137 -22.21 -21.58 18.87
CA CYS A 137 -20.90 -21.85 18.26
C CYS A 137 -20.28 -23.18 18.75
N PRO A 138 -19.50 -23.87 17.90
CA PRO A 138 -18.75 -25.06 18.32
C PRO A 138 -17.82 -24.78 19.50
N ALA A 139 -17.44 -25.82 20.24
CA ALA A 139 -16.49 -25.68 21.35
C ALA A 139 -15.20 -24.98 20.89
N ARG A 140 -14.67 -24.06 21.72
CA ARG A 140 -13.52 -23.16 21.46
C ARG A 140 -13.81 -21.95 20.57
N PHE A 141 -15.01 -21.84 20.02
CA PHE A 141 -15.45 -20.67 19.27
C PHE A 141 -16.45 -19.85 20.09
N SER A 142 -16.51 -18.56 19.79
CA SER A 142 -17.50 -17.62 20.31
C SER A 142 -18.08 -16.82 19.14
N TRP A 143 -19.34 -16.44 19.24
CA TRP A 143 -19.96 -15.59 18.23
C TRP A 143 -19.34 -14.19 18.20
N SER A 144 -19.01 -13.69 17.01
CA SER A 144 -18.60 -12.31 16.79
C SER A 144 -19.74 -11.53 16.17
N GLN A 145 -20.28 -10.55 16.90
CA GLN A 145 -21.32 -9.64 16.42
C GLN A 145 -20.83 -8.70 15.31
N PHE A 146 -19.50 -8.54 15.15
CA PHE A 146 -18.91 -7.69 14.12
C PHE A 146 -18.60 -8.44 12.83
N GLN A 147 -18.38 -9.76 12.91
CA GLN A 147 -18.06 -10.60 11.77
C GLN A 147 -19.19 -11.56 11.40
N CYS A 148 -20.31 -11.52 12.14
CA CYS A 148 -21.47 -12.38 12.00
C CYS A 148 -21.13 -13.87 11.86
N LYS A 149 -20.10 -14.33 12.60
CA LYS A 149 -19.61 -15.71 12.52
C LYS A 149 -18.96 -16.14 13.82
N CYS A 150 -18.85 -17.46 13.99
CA CYS A 150 -18.09 -18.06 15.07
C CYS A 150 -16.59 -17.84 14.81
N VAL A 151 -15.93 -17.15 15.74
CA VAL A 151 -14.50 -16.90 15.74
C VAL A 151 -13.87 -17.57 16.95
N CYS A 152 -12.55 -17.71 17.00
CA CYS A 152 -11.88 -18.29 18.16
C CYS A 152 -12.17 -17.48 19.42
N ALA A 153 -12.64 -18.16 20.47
CA ALA A 153 -12.95 -17.53 21.75
C ALA A 153 -11.68 -17.09 22.51
N ARG A 154 -10.52 -17.63 22.12
CA ARG A 154 -9.21 -17.28 22.67
C ARG A 154 -8.43 -16.45 21.67
N PRO A 155 -7.60 -15.51 22.16
CA PRO A 155 -6.69 -14.77 21.31
C PRO A 155 -5.65 -15.70 20.67
N VAL A 156 -5.00 -15.22 19.61
CA VAL A 156 -3.90 -15.92 18.95
C VAL A 156 -2.78 -16.14 19.96
N GLU A 157 -2.36 -17.39 20.13
CA GLU A 157 -1.26 -17.77 21.02
C GLU A 157 0.04 -17.98 20.22
N PHE A 158 1.18 -17.80 20.89
CA PHE A 158 2.47 -18.13 20.28
C PHE A 158 2.66 -19.65 20.29
N CYS A 159 2.73 -20.25 19.09
CA CYS A 159 2.84 -21.69 18.96
C CYS A 159 4.27 -22.19 19.14
N PRO A 160 4.45 -23.41 19.69
CA PRO A 160 5.75 -24.09 19.74
C PRO A 160 6.38 -24.27 18.35
N VAL A 161 7.68 -24.63 18.34
CA VAL A 161 8.42 -24.94 17.11
C VAL A 161 7.66 -26.02 16.30
N ASN A 162 7.63 -25.87 14.97
CA ASN A 162 6.94 -26.77 14.04
C ASN A 162 5.40 -26.73 14.09
N MET A 163 4.83 -25.76 14.80
CA MET A 163 3.39 -25.51 14.84
C MET A 163 3.06 -24.09 14.37
N GLU A 164 1.85 -23.93 13.84
CA GLU A 164 1.27 -22.65 13.47
C GLU A 164 -0.14 -22.49 14.04
N TRP A 165 -0.54 -21.25 14.31
CA TRP A 165 -1.89 -20.98 14.81
C TRP A 165 -2.91 -21.18 13.70
N SER A 166 -3.90 -22.03 13.96
CA SER A 166 -5.02 -22.26 13.04
C SER A 166 -6.30 -21.58 13.53
N TYR A 167 -6.85 -20.70 12.69
CA TYR A 167 -8.15 -20.06 12.92
C TYR A 167 -9.34 -21.01 12.75
N THR A 168 -9.14 -22.18 12.15
CA THR A 168 -10.19 -23.21 11.99
C THR A 168 -10.19 -24.25 13.10
N ALA A 169 -9.06 -24.44 13.79
CA ALA A 169 -8.97 -25.31 14.96
C ALA A 169 -8.96 -24.52 16.29
N CYS A 170 -8.77 -23.20 16.22
CA CYS A 170 -8.59 -22.32 17.38
C CYS A 170 -7.52 -22.83 18.35
N GLY A 171 -6.36 -23.14 17.79
CA GLY A 171 -5.21 -23.69 18.49
C GLY A 171 -4.01 -23.89 17.58
N CYS A 172 -2.90 -24.31 18.18
CA CYS A 172 -1.68 -24.65 17.46
C CYS A 172 -1.82 -26.01 16.77
N VAL A 173 -1.56 -26.04 15.46
CA VAL A 173 -1.54 -27.24 14.65
C VAL A 173 -0.18 -27.40 13.98
N CYS A 174 0.20 -28.61 13.61
CA CYS A 174 1.47 -28.84 12.92
C CYS A 174 1.52 -28.07 11.60
N THR A 175 2.66 -27.43 11.34
CA THR A 175 2.89 -26.70 10.09
C THR A 175 2.76 -27.64 8.89
N ARG A 176 2.20 -27.14 7.79
CA ARG A 176 2.01 -27.91 6.56
C ARG A 176 3.29 -28.60 6.06
N SER A 177 4.45 -27.96 6.22
CA SER A 177 5.75 -28.53 5.84
C SER A 177 6.05 -29.84 6.56
N VAL A 178 5.78 -29.92 7.86
CA VAL A 178 5.99 -31.11 8.69
C VAL A 178 5.00 -32.21 8.34
N VAL A 179 3.73 -31.83 8.13
CA VAL A 179 2.68 -32.76 7.68
C VAL A 179 3.06 -33.42 6.36
N GLU A 180 3.49 -32.65 5.37
CA GLU A 180 3.89 -33.17 4.06
C GLU A 180 5.20 -33.97 4.15
N PHE A 181 6.16 -33.54 4.96
CA PHE A 181 7.39 -34.29 5.19
C PHE A 181 7.13 -35.69 5.79
N CYS A 182 6.30 -35.80 6.84
CA CYS A 182 5.96 -37.10 7.42
C CYS A 182 5.24 -38.01 6.41
N LYS A 183 4.35 -37.44 5.58
CA LYS A 183 3.66 -38.19 4.52
C LYS A 183 4.64 -38.73 3.47
N LEU A 184 5.59 -37.91 3.02
CA LEU A 184 6.63 -38.32 2.07
C LEU A 184 7.49 -39.46 2.64
N GLU A 185 7.83 -39.37 3.92
CA GLU A 185 8.58 -40.38 4.67
C GLU A 185 7.74 -41.63 5.02
N LYS A 186 6.45 -41.68 4.66
CA LYS A 186 5.50 -42.74 5.05
C LYS A 186 5.43 -42.98 6.57
N LYS A 187 5.66 -41.92 7.35
CA LYS A 187 5.61 -41.89 8.81
C LYS A 187 4.27 -41.35 9.30
N VAL A 188 3.88 -41.74 10.50
CA VAL A 188 2.66 -41.26 11.15
C VAL A 188 2.98 -39.99 11.90
N LEU A 189 2.22 -38.91 11.65
CA LEU A 189 2.39 -37.66 12.37
C LEU A 189 1.71 -37.74 13.75
N ASN A 190 2.47 -37.48 14.80
CA ASN A 190 1.91 -37.22 16.12
C ASN A 190 1.35 -35.79 16.16
N ALA A 191 0.02 -35.65 16.22
CA ALA A 191 -0.64 -34.36 16.17
C ALA A 191 -0.33 -33.43 17.37
N SER A 192 0.16 -33.99 18.48
CA SER A 192 0.44 -33.22 19.71
C SER A 192 1.88 -32.72 19.82
N THR A 193 2.84 -33.45 19.22
CA THR A 193 4.27 -33.07 19.23
C THR A 193 4.77 -32.61 17.87
N CYS A 194 4.01 -32.86 16.81
CA CYS A 194 4.40 -32.66 15.41
C CYS A 194 5.67 -33.41 15.02
N GLU A 195 5.88 -34.57 15.64
CA GLU A 195 6.98 -35.48 15.30
C GLU A 195 6.49 -36.59 14.37
N CYS A 196 7.35 -37.00 13.43
CA CYS A 196 7.07 -38.13 12.55
C CYS A 196 7.50 -39.43 13.25
N GLU A 197 6.53 -40.24 13.67
CA GLU A 197 6.77 -41.55 14.25
C GLU A 197 6.73 -42.63 13.16
N GLU A 198 7.57 -43.66 13.30
CA GLU A 198 7.43 -44.84 12.44
C GLU A 198 6.06 -45.49 12.69
N PRO A 199 5.34 -45.94 11.64
CA PRO A 199 4.09 -46.65 11.83
C PRO A 199 4.37 -47.85 12.75
N LYS A 200 3.65 -47.93 13.88
CA LYS A 200 3.72 -49.08 14.80
C LYS A 200 3.26 -50.32 14.06
N THR A 201 4.18 -50.95 13.34
CA THR A 201 4.02 -52.29 12.86
C THR A 201 4.11 -53.18 14.09
N ILE A 202 3.02 -53.90 14.40
CA ILE A 202 3.08 -55.02 15.34
C ILE A 202 3.96 -56.07 14.66
N VAL A 203 5.28 -55.95 14.79
CA VAL A 203 6.23 -56.95 14.33
C VAL A 203 6.53 -57.85 15.51
N LYS A 204 6.12 -59.12 15.37
CA LYS A 204 6.52 -60.22 16.24
C LYS A 204 8.04 -60.20 16.41
N ASN A 205 8.48 -60.31 17.65
CA ASN A 205 9.88 -60.43 18.06
C ASN A 205 10.73 -61.25 17.10
N LEU A 206 11.87 -60.70 16.67
CA LEU A 206 13.08 -61.46 16.38
C LEU A 206 14.31 -60.57 16.64
N ASN A 207 14.97 -60.83 17.77
CA ASN A 207 16.36 -60.63 18.21
C ASN A 207 17.25 -59.46 17.69
N PRO A 208 18.16 -58.94 18.55
CA PRO A 208 18.91 -57.71 18.32
C PRO A 208 20.12 -57.94 17.41
N GLY A 209 20.26 -57.11 16.39
CA GLY A 209 21.39 -57.15 15.46
C GLY A 209 21.85 -55.75 15.04
N VAL A 210 22.97 -55.33 15.62
CA VAL A 210 23.96 -54.35 15.13
C VAL A 210 23.54 -52.86 15.08
N PRO A 211 24.29 -51.95 15.77
CA PRO A 211 24.05 -50.52 15.66
C PRO A 211 24.60 -50.00 14.32
N GLY A 212 23.70 -49.56 13.45
CA GLY A 212 24.01 -48.78 12.26
C GLY A 212 24.54 -47.40 12.65
N LYS A 213 25.85 -47.20 12.45
CA LYS A 213 26.57 -45.95 12.67
C LYS A 213 26.06 -44.90 11.67
N ARG A 214 25.22 -43.95 12.10
CA ARG A 214 24.91 -42.75 11.30
C ARG A 214 26.18 -41.90 11.24
N THR A 215 26.83 -41.85 10.08
CA THR A 215 27.77 -40.79 9.74
C THR A 215 26.96 -39.51 9.58
N VAL A 216 26.94 -38.70 10.63
CA VAL A 216 26.61 -37.27 10.52
C VAL A 216 27.71 -36.67 9.65
N GLU A 217 27.37 -36.35 8.41
CA GLU A 217 28.23 -35.53 7.58
C GLU A 217 28.24 -34.14 8.22
N THR A 218 29.22 -33.91 9.09
CA THR A 218 29.46 -32.62 9.73
C THR A 218 29.95 -31.66 8.65
N THR A 219 29.02 -31.09 7.90
CA THR A 219 29.31 -29.98 7.00
C THR A 219 29.87 -28.87 7.88
N ASN A 220 31.13 -28.50 7.64
CA ASN A 220 31.89 -27.56 8.45
C ASN A 220 31.15 -26.21 8.48
N TRP A 221 30.31 -25.98 9.51
CA TRP A 221 29.58 -24.73 9.74
C TRP A 221 30.51 -23.51 9.68
N LYS A 222 31.76 -23.68 10.13
CA LYS A 222 32.83 -22.68 10.02
C LYS A 222 33.09 -22.25 8.58
N GLN A 223 33.05 -23.17 7.62
CA GLN A 223 33.25 -22.86 6.20
C GLN A 223 32.09 -22.03 5.66
N PHE A 224 30.86 -22.39 6.00
CA PHE A 224 29.66 -21.68 5.53
C PHE A 224 29.58 -20.26 6.10
N VAL A 225 29.88 -20.09 7.40
CA VAL A 225 29.96 -18.77 8.03
C VAL A 225 31.04 -17.91 7.37
N LEU A 226 32.19 -18.49 7.03
CA LEU A 226 33.29 -17.76 6.39
C LEU A 226 32.94 -17.29 4.97
N PHE A 227 32.19 -18.10 4.21
CA PHE A 227 31.65 -17.68 2.90
C PHE A 227 30.64 -16.54 3.04
N MET A 228 29.68 -16.65 3.96
CA MET A 228 28.65 -15.62 4.16
C MET A 228 29.25 -14.28 4.62
N VAL A 229 30.23 -14.32 5.53
CA VAL A 229 30.95 -13.10 5.96
C VAL A 229 31.79 -12.52 4.82
N GLY A 230 32.45 -13.37 4.00
CA GLY A 230 33.21 -12.95 2.84
C GLY A 230 32.35 -12.20 1.81
N GLU A 231 31.19 -12.76 1.45
CA GLU A 231 30.25 -12.10 0.52
C GLU A 231 29.75 -10.77 1.07
N PHE A 232 29.43 -10.71 2.37
CA PHE A 232 28.96 -9.48 3.01
C PHE A 232 30.00 -8.36 2.95
N VAL A 233 31.28 -8.66 3.19
CA VAL A 233 32.38 -7.69 3.09
C VAL A 233 32.56 -7.20 1.65
N VAL A 234 32.49 -8.10 0.65
CA VAL A 234 32.58 -7.74 -0.76
C VAL A 234 31.44 -6.79 -1.16
N LEU A 235 30.21 -7.07 -0.72
CA LEU A 235 29.06 -6.22 -0.99
C LEU A 235 29.21 -4.82 -0.36
N ILE A 236 29.74 -4.73 0.86
CA ILE A 236 30.02 -3.43 1.50
C ILE A 236 31.05 -2.64 0.69
N LEU A 237 32.15 -3.26 0.25
CA LEU A 237 33.18 -2.59 -0.55
C LEU A 237 32.66 -2.11 -1.90
N LEU A 238 31.82 -2.92 -2.56
CA LEU A 238 31.15 -2.52 -3.81
C LEU A 238 30.19 -1.35 -3.58
N PHE A 239 29.44 -1.37 -2.49
CA PHE A 239 28.52 -0.28 -2.14
C PHE A 239 29.27 1.02 -1.85
N ASP A 240 30.38 0.95 -1.11
CA ASP A 240 31.26 2.10 -0.86
C ASP A 240 31.90 2.64 -2.15
N LEU A 241 32.30 1.76 -3.09
CA LEU A 241 32.81 2.15 -4.40
C LEU A 241 31.74 2.90 -5.21
N VAL A 242 30.50 2.39 -5.24
CA VAL A 242 29.38 3.03 -5.93
C VAL A 242 29.07 4.40 -5.32
N ILE A 243 29.06 4.50 -3.99
CA ILE A 243 28.86 5.77 -3.30
C ILE A 243 30.00 6.74 -3.61
N TYR A 244 31.25 6.28 -3.61
CA TYR A 244 32.41 7.11 -3.94
C TYR A 244 32.33 7.65 -5.37
N CYS A 245 32.02 6.80 -6.34
CA CYS A 245 31.88 7.20 -7.75
C CYS A 245 30.73 8.18 -7.99
N LYS A 246 29.62 8.06 -7.24
CA LYS A 246 28.41 8.85 -7.49
C LYS A 246 28.34 10.15 -6.67
N TYR A 247 28.84 10.14 -5.44
CA TYR A 247 28.64 11.23 -4.48
C TYR A 247 29.94 11.86 -3.96
N GLY A 248 31.11 11.39 -4.42
CA GLY A 248 32.39 11.97 -4.03
C GLY A 248 32.78 11.77 -2.56
N GLY A 249 32.18 10.78 -1.88
CA GLY A 249 32.52 10.43 -0.51
C GLY A 249 31.90 9.11 -0.05
N GLY A 250 32.72 8.08 0.17
CA GLY A 250 32.34 6.79 0.77
C GLY A 250 32.68 6.71 2.26
N ILE A 251 32.24 5.65 2.95
CA ILE A 251 32.40 5.49 4.42
C ILE A 251 33.89 5.39 4.80
N ILE A 252 34.72 4.82 3.92
CA ILE A 252 36.18 4.68 4.13
C ILE A 252 36.93 6.03 3.98
N CYS A 253 36.38 7.01 3.26
CA CYS A 253 37.01 8.34 3.12
C CYS A 253 36.92 9.22 4.37
N LYS A 254 36.15 8.84 5.39
CA LYS A 254 36.23 9.53 6.70
C LYS A 254 37.45 9.11 7.51
N ALA A 255 38.04 7.95 7.23
CA ALA A 255 39.23 7.46 7.94
C ALA A 255 40.54 7.98 7.32
N CYS A 256 40.58 8.23 6.01
CA CYS A 256 41.74 8.80 5.33
C CYS A 256 41.44 10.23 4.85
N ARG A 257 42.10 11.23 5.45
CA ARG A 257 42.12 12.60 4.94
C ARG A 257 42.80 12.62 3.57
N CYS A 258 42.02 12.52 2.50
CA CYS A 258 42.49 12.78 1.14
C CYS A 258 42.00 14.16 0.66
N PRO A 259 42.84 14.94 -0.03
CA PRO A 259 42.53 16.30 -0.44
C PRO A 259 41.50 16.31 -1.58
N ARG A 260 40.51 17.20 -1.46
CA ARG A 260 39.51 17.47 -2.51
C ARG A 260 40.21 17.89 -3.80
N LYS A 261 39.81 17.27 -4.91
CA LYS A 261 40.12 17.72 -6.26
C LYS A 261 39.04 18.73 -6.66
N ASP A 262 39.37 20.01 -6.65
CA ASP A 262 38.48 21.06 -7.11
C ASP A 262 38.39 21.02 -8.64
N THR A 263 37.21 20.69 -9.16
CA THR A 263 36.91 20.82 -10.59
C THR A 263 36.57 22.28 -10.87
N SER A 264 37.56 23.04 -11.31
CA SER A 264 37.45 24.39 -11.86
C SER A 264 36.58 24.38 -13.13
N ASN A 265 35.36 24.90 -13.03
CA ASN A 265 34.61 25.38 -14.19
C ASN A 265 34.87 26.88 -14.36
N ASN A 266 35.63 27.26 -15.39
CA ASN A 266 35.62 28.65 -15.86
C ASN A 266 35.86 28.73 -17.37
N GLY A 267 35.05 29.58 -18.01
CA GLY A 267 34.90 29.78 -19.45
C GLY A 267 33.40 29.87 -19.72
N GLN A 268 32.78 31.01 -20.01
CA GLN A 268 33.23 32.14 -20.80
C GLN A 268 32.20 33.27 -20.64
N ALA A 269 32.60 34.48 -20.28
CA ALA A 269 32.01 35.74 -20.78
C ALA A 269 32.80 36.94 -20.24
N VAL A 270 33.43 37.61 -21.19
CA VAL A 270 34.35 38.75 -21.09
C VAL A 270 33.55 40.02 -21.38
N VAL A 271 33.61 41.03 -20.49
CA VAL A 271 33.78 42.50 -20.76
C VAL A 271 32.64 43.21 -21.54
N ASN A 272 32.09 44.40 -21.28
CA ASN A 272 32.44 45.63 -20.53
C ASN A 272 31.17 46.53 -20.44
N ARG A 273 31.04 47.39 -19.41
CA ARG A 273 30.90 48.88 -19.50
C ARG A 273 30.51 49.52 -18.15
N GLY A 274 31.51 50.14 -17.51
CA GLY A 274 31.60 51.59 -17.27
C GLY A 274 30.52 52.36 -16.50
N THR A 275 30.98 52.92 -15.35
CA THR A 275 30.72 54.30 -14.81
C THR A 275 29.27 54.65 -14.41
N SER A 276 28.96 55.23 -13.24
CA SER A 276 29.66 56.26 -12.49
C SER A 276 29.01 56.49 -11.11
N THR A 277 29.84 56.92 -10.15
CA THR A 277 29.59 57.87 -9.05
C THR A 277 28.27 57.87 -8.27
N GLY A 278 28.41 57.80 -6.94
CA GLY A 278 27.90 58.89 -6.09
C GLY A 278 26.97 58.53 -4.93
N LEU A 279 27.56 58.60 -3.73
CA LEU A 279 27.03 59.22 -2.50
C LEU A 279 25.88 58.56 -1.71
N ASN A 280 26.25 58.30 -0.44
CA ASN A 280 25.47 58.48 0.81
C ASN A 280 24.33 57.49 1.07
N ALA A 281 24.05 57.07 2.30
CA ALA A 281 24.68 57.10 3.61
C ALA A 281 23.70 56.30 4.50
N SER A 282 24.22 55.62 5.53
CA SER A 282 23.62 55.42 6.87
C SER A 282 22.10 55.18 6.97
N LYS A 283 21.58 54.14 7.62
CA LYS A 283 21.85 53.79 9.02
C LYS A 283 20.95 52.59 9.40
N ASP A 284 21.52 51.63 10.14
CA ASP A 284 21.05 51.06 11.42
C ASP A 284 19.54 50.82 11.64
N ASN A 285 19.07 49.80 12.35
CA ASN A 285 19.67 48.68 13.06
C ASN A 285 18.50 47.73 13.40
N SER A 286 18.82 46.45 13.51
CA SER A 286 18.15 45.41 14.32
C SER A 286 17.79 45.95 15.74
N PRO A 287 16.95 45.30 16.60
CA PRO A 287 17.09 43.87 16.89
C PRO A 287 15.86 43.11 17.51
N THR A 288 16.03 41.79 17.60
CA THR A 288 15.70 40.84 18.70
C THR A 288 14.33 40.83 19.39
N ILE A 289 13.59 39.71 19.28
CA ILE A 289 13.51 38.54 20.22
C ILE A 289 12.70 38.84 21.50
N GLY A 290 11.69 38.00 21.77
CA GLY A 290 11.26 37.75 23.16
C GLY A 290 9.81 37.30 23.32
N ASN A 291 9.53 36.02 23.03
CA ASN A 291 8.34 35.32 23.49
C ASN A 291 8.24 35.33 25.03
N LYS A 292 7.02 35.41 25.59
CA LYS A 292 6.37 34.34 26.38
C LYS A 292 5.22 34.83 27.28
N PHE A 293 4.27 33.90 27.48
CA PHE A 293 3.14 33.85 28.44
C PHE A 293 1.96 34.77 28.08
N LEU A 294 0.74 34.28 27.82
CA LEU A 294 0.00 33.11 28.30
C LEU A 294 -0.87 32.53 27.17
#